data_AF-A0A932MVW8-F1
#
_entry.id   AF-A0A932MVW8-F1
#
_cell.length_a   1.000
_cell.length_b   1.000
_cell.length_c   1.000
_cell.angle_alpha   90.00
_cell.angle_beta   90.00
_cell.angle_gamma   90.00
#
_symmetry.space_group_name_H-M   'P 1'
#
loop_
_entity.id
_entity.type
_entity.pdbx_description
1 polymer ?
#
loop_
_entity_poly.entity_id
_entity_poly.type
_entity_poly.pdbx_seq_one_letter_code
_entity_poly.pdbx_strand_id
1 'polypeptide(L)'
;VYINVERVDKVFLADRYGDDSGWLYKKSGGNGDGLKTHESDGLAGANPYDDYFCFWPSGGGAQPTCAAPADLATSLPQNLQIEQMLRFGAVNAMIANTDSPIFKNNNFYIYDWSGRRLYLPWDLDTCLTQATYSVFTGRGTGGEIDDYVNVLFSNWEGTYDQIITDLLADKLSVASVHAELDRVVSVA
;
A
#
# COMPACT_ATOMS: atom_id res chain seq x y z
N VAL A 1 -3.22 -26.54 -11.24
CA VAL A 1 -3.14 -25.97 -9.87
C VAL A 1 -3.72 -24.57 -9.93
N TYR A 2 -4.62 -24.22 -9.01
CA TYR A 2 -5.18 -22.87 -8.88
C TYR A 2 -4.88 -22.36 -7.47
N ILE A 3 -4.74 -21.04 -7.32
CA ILE A 3 -4.57 -20.40 -6.02
C ILE A 3 -5.91 -19.77 -5.64
N ASN A 4 -6.41 -20.10 -4.45
CA ASN A 4 -7.53 -19.39 -3.86
C ASN A 4 -6.97 -18.18 -3.10
N VAL A 5 -7.42 -16.99 -3.48
CA VAL A 5 -6.99 -15.73 -2.87
C VAL A 5 -8.17 -15.16 -2.09
N GLU A 6 -7.93 -14.84 -0.83
CA GLU A 6 -8.92 -14.20 0.02
C GLU A 6 -9.41 -12.90 -0.61
N ARG A 7 -10.73 -12.71 -0.63
CA ARG A 7 -11.34 -11.49 -1.15
C ARG A 7 -11.18 -10.37 -0.13
N VAL A 8 -10.71 -9.22 -0.59
CA VAL A 8 -10.69 -7.99 0.22
C VAL A 8 -12.05 -7.31 0.10
N ASP A 9 -12.93 -7.54 1.07
CA ASP A 9 -14.27 -6.97 1.17
C ASP A 9 -14.68 -6.75 2.64
N LYS A 10 -15.97 -6.46 2.89
CA LYS A 10 -16.51 -6.22 4.23
C LYS A 10 -16.23 -7.35 5.23
N VAL A 11 -16.29 -8.61 4.79
CA VAL A 11 -16.05 -9.76 5.68
C VAL A 11 -14.58 -9.78 6.10
N PHE A 12 -13.67 -9.59 5.14
CA PHE A 12 -12.24 -9.46 5.42
C PHE A 12 -11.96 -8.33 6.41
N LEU A 13 -12.58 -7.17 6.23
CA LEU A 13 -12.36 -6.01 7.09
C LEU A 13 -12.87 -6.26 8.52
N ALA A 14 -14.10 -6.78 8.65
CA ALA A 14 -14.67 -7.15 9.95
C ALA A 14 -13.79 -8.18 10.68
N ASP A 15 -13.30 -9.21 9.98
CA ASP A 15 -12.52 -10.28 10.58
C ASP A 15 -11.09 -9.85 10.97
N ARG A 16 -10.43 -9.01 10.16
CA ARG A 16 -9.03 -8.62 10.35
C ARG A 16 -8.82 -7.33 11.13
N TYR A 17 -9.78 -6.41 11.05
CA TYR A 17 -9.69 -5.07 11.66
C TYR A 17 -10.81 -4.78 12.66
N GLY A 18 -11.82 -5.65 12.75
CA GLY A 18 -12.95 -5.44 13.67
C GLY A 18 -13.92 -4.34 13.22
N ASP A 19 -13.79 -3.85 11.99
CA ASP A 19 -14.63 -2.83 11.38
C ASP A 19 -14.75 -3.07 9.88
N ASP A 20 -15.93 -2.84 9.32
CA ASP A 20 -16.22 -2.85 7.88
C ASP A 20 -17.03 -1.62 7.44
N SER A 21 -17.12 -0.62 8.32
CA SER A 21 -17.98 0.56 8.19
C SER A 21 -17.33 1.71 7.41
N GLY A 22 -16.04 1.57 7.09
CA GLY A 22 -15.25 2.55 6.37
C GLY A 22 -15.30 2.42 4.85
N TRP A 23 -14.46 3.20 4.17
CA TRP A 23 -14.38 3.27 2.71
C TRP A 23 -13.23 2.41 2.18
N LEU A 24 -13.57 1.27 1.59
CA LEU A 24 -12.62 0.38 0.94
C LEU A 24 -12.59 0.66 -0.56
N TYR A 25 -11.46 1.07 -1.10
CA TYR A 25 -11.29 1.30 -2.53
C TYR A 25 -10.33 0.28 -3.11
N LYS A 26 -10.67 -0.30 -4.26
CA LYS A 26 -9.73 -1.09 -5.07
C LYS A 26 -9.08 -0.21 -6.12
N LYS A 27 -7.78 -0.41 -6.33
CA LYS A 27 -7.05 0.11 -7.48
C LYS A 27 -6.33 -1.02 -8.23
N SER A 28 -6.77 -1.32 -9.46
CA SER A 28 -6.23 -2.36 -10.34
C SER A 28 -6.21 -2.00 -11.85
N GLY A 29 -6.13 -0.71 -12.20
CA GLY A 29 -5.98 -0.17 -13.56
C GLY A 29 -7.15 -0.41 -14.52
N GLY A 30 -8.23 -1.07 -14.07
CA GLY A 30 -9.31 -1.59 -14.92
C GLY A 30 -10.67 -0.93 -14.72
N ASN A 31 -11.58 -1.15 -15.67
CA ASN A 31 -12.99 -0.76 -15.53
C ASN A 31 -13.64 -1.56 -14.39
N GLY A 32 -14.25 -0.90 -13.41
CA GLY A 32 -14.80 -1.53 -12.20
C GLY A 32 -13.89 -1.44 -10.96
N ASP A 33 -12.75 -0.79 -11.09
CA ASP A 33 -12.01 -0.24 -9.95
C ASP A 33 -12.79 0.87 -9.28
N GLY A 34 -12.75 0.89 -7.96
CA GLY A 34 -13.57 1.81 -7.18
C GLY A 34 -13.92 1.22 -5.84
N LEU A 35 -14.90 1.87 -5.22
CA LEU A 35 -15.36 1.58 -3.89
C LEU A 35 -15.95 0.16 -3.78
N LYS A 36 -15.66 -0.52 -2.67
CA LYS A 36 -15.99 -1.91 -2.30
C LYS A 36 -16.77 -2.02 -0.99
N THR A 37 -17.06 -0.86 -0.40
CA THR A 37 -18.04 -0.64 0.66
C THR A 37 -19.00 0.45 0.16
N HIS A 38 -20.13 0.71 0.82
CA HIS A 38 -21.00 1.84 0.42
C HIS A 38 -21.41 1.92 -1.08
N GLU A 39 -21.36 0.81 -1.84
CA GLU A 39 -21.62 0.84 -3.28
C GLU A 39 -23.09 1.08 -3.61
N SER A 40 -23.97 0.82 -2.64
CA SER A 40 -25.43 0.86 -2.79
C SER A 40 -26.13 1.88 -1.91
N ASP A 41 -25.43 2.51 -0.95
CA ASP A 41 -26.03 3.47 0.00
C ASP A 41 -25.79 4.95 -0.39
N GLY A 42 -25.02 5.19 -1.46
CA GLY A 42 -24.76 6.53 -1.98
C GLY A 42 -23.69 7.32 -1.22
N LEU A 43 -22.98 6.71 -0.27
CA LEU A 43 -21.92 7.38 0.51
C LEU A 43 -20.56 7.38 -0.19
N ALA A 44 -20.50 6.90 -1.43
CA ALA A 44 -19.25 6.74 -2.17
C ALA A 44 -18.44 8.03 -2.37
N GLY A 45 -19.13 9.17 -2.57
CA GLY A 45 -18.52 10.48 -2.72
C GLY A 45 -18.35 11.26 -1.40
N ALA A 46 -18.64 10.63 -0.27
CA ALA A 46 -18.64 11.26 1.05
C ALA A 46 -17.56 10.70 1.98
N ASN A 47 -16.45 10.20 1.42
CA ASN A 47 -15.33 9.69 2.21
C ASN A 47 -14.74 10.84 3.06
N PRO A 48 -14.94 10.86 4.39
CA PRO A 48 -14.59 12.01 5.22
C PRO A 48 -13.08 12.17 5.40
N TYR A 49 -12.28 11.21 4.94
CA TYR A 49 -10.82 11.21 5.06
C TYR A 49 -10.14 11.86 3.85
N ASP A 50 -10.82 12.00 2.71
CA ASP A 50 -10.22 12.51 1.47
C ASP A 50 -9.72 13.96 1.60
N ASP A 51 -10.43 14.79 2.36
CA ASP A 51 -10.04 16.19 2.60
C ASP A 51 -8.68 16.30 3.29
N TYR A 52 -8.36 15.41 4.23
CA TYR A 52 -7.04 15.39 4.85
C TYR A 52 -5.98 14.98 3.85
N PHE A 53 -6.23 13.95 3.04
CA PHE A 53 -5.26 13.39 2.10
C PHE A 53 -5.17 14.13 0.76
N CYS A 54 -5.69 15.36 0.64
CA CYS A 54 -5.59 16.15 -0.60
C CYS A 54 -4.13 16.41 -1.05
N PHE A 55 -3.16 16.31 -0.15
CA PHE A 55 -1.72 16.44 -0.43
C PHE A 55 -1.04 15.11 -0.79
N TRP A 56 -1.73 13.99 -0.57
CA TRP A 56 -1.32 12.63 -0.89
C TRP A 56 -2.46 11.94 -1.65
N PRO A 57 -2.65 12.28 -2.93
CA PRO A 57 -3.70 11.66 -3.70
C PRO A 57 -3.40 10.17 -3.88
N SER A 58 -4.42 9.34 -3.70
CA SER A 58 -4.37 7.89 -3.88
C SER A 58 -4.36 7.44 -5.35
N GLY A 59 -4.04 8.36 -6.27
CA GLY A 59 -4.06 8.19 -7.72
C GLY A 59 -2.67 8.41 -8.30
N GLY A 60 -2.10 7.42 -8.98
CA GLY A 60 -0.77 7.51 -9.57
C GLY A 60 -0.76 8.56 -10.66
N GLY A 61 -0.06 9.65 -10.39
CA GLY A 61 -0.01 10.82 -11.24
C GLY A 61 -1.19 11.79 -11.05
N ALA A 62 -2.12 11.54 -10.13
CA ALA A 62 -3.02 12.59 -9.67
C ALA A 62 -2.18 13.60 -8.92
N GLN A 63 -2.31 14.87 -9.30
CA GLN A 63 -1.54 15.93 -8.66
C GLN A 63 -2.19 16.29 -7.32
N PRO A 64 -1.39 16.53 -6.26
CA PRO A 64 -1.88 17.08 -5.01
C PRO A 64 -2.76 18.32 -5.25
N THR A 65 -3.91 18.38 -4.60
CA THR A 65 -4.83 19.53 -4.69
C THR A 65 -4.65 20.53 -3.56
N CYS A 66 -3.81 20.19 -2.57
CA CYS A 66 -3.43 21.04 -1.47
C CYS A 66 -1.97 20.79 -1.06
N ALA A 67 -1.39 21.70 -0.28
CA ALA A 67 -0.07 21.50 0.32
C ALA A 67 -0.15 20.55 1.52
N ALA A 68 0.92 19.80 1.76
CA ALA A 68 1.04 18.99 2.97
C ALA A 68 0.92 19.89 4.23
N PRO A 69 0.23 19.44 5.29
CA PRO A 69 0.12 20.17 6.55
C PRO A 69 1.48 20.55 7.11
N ALA A 70 1.61 21.75 7.68
CA ALA A 70 2.87 22.19 8.30
C ALA A 70 3.26 21.31 9.52
N ASP A 71 2.28 20.67 10.15
CA ASP A 71 2.43 19.75 11.28
C ASP A 71 2.40 18.27 10.86
N LEU A 72 2.74 17.96 9.61
CA LEU A 72 2.64 16.62 9.00
C LEU A 72 3.16 15.49 9.89
N ALA A 73 4.30 15.70 10.57
CA ALA A 73 4.91 14.72 11.46
C ALA A 73 3.97 14.27 12.61
N THR A 74 3.06 15.16 13.03
CA THR A 74 2.09 14.91 14.10
C THR A 74 0.71 14.54 13.55
N SER A 75 0.26 15.19 12.47
CA SER A 75 -1.08 14.96 11.92
C SER A 75 -1.17 13.68 11.07
N LEU A 76 -0.11 13.28 10.37
CA LEU A 76 -0.16 12.10 9.49
C LEU A 76 -0.31 10.79 10.28
N PRO A 77 0.40 10.55 11.41
CA PRO A 77 0.19 9.35 12.22
C PRO A 77 -1.22 9.21 12.83
N GLN A 78 -2.00 10.31 12.88
CA GLN A 78 -3.40 10.29 13.31
C GLN A 78 -4.36 9.85 12.21
N ASN A 79 -3.93 9.89 10.94
CA ASN A 79 -4.76 9.60 9.78
C ASN A 79 -4.27 8.39 8.98
N LEU A 80 -2.98 8.06 9.06
CA LEU A 80 -2.32 6.99 8.30
C LEU A 80 -1.58 6.04 9.26
N GLN A 81 -1.65 4.75 8.96
CA GLN A 81 -0.80 3.75 9.61
C GLN A 81 0.62 3.83 9.06
N ILE A 82 1.43 4.76 9.58
CA ILE A 82 2.80 5.07 9.09
C ILE A 82 3.66 3.83 8.94
N GLU A 83 3.80 3.04 10.00
CA GLU A 83 4.66 1.84 9.98
C GLU A 83 4.19 0.82 8.94
N GLN A 84 2.88 0.69 8.76
CA GLN A 84 2.29 -0.21 7.78
C GLN A 84 2.57 0.28 6.36
N MET A 85 2.45 1.58 6.10
CA MET A 85 2.76 2.17 4.80
C MET A 85 4.26 2.07 4.48
N LEU A 86 5.13 2.30 5.47
CA LEU A 86 6.57 2.15 5.33
C LEU A 86 6.98 0.71 5.01
N ARG A 87 6.39 -0.26 5.72
CA ARG A 87 6.59 -1.70 5.46
C ARG A 87 6.03 -2.10 4.10
N PHE A 88 4.87 -1.59 3.74
CA PHE A 88 4.26 -1.82 2.43
C PHE A 88 5.21 -1.38 1.32
N GLY A 89 5.82 -0.20 1.43
CA GLY A 89 6.79 0.26 0.45
C GLY A 89 8.09 -0.54 0.42
N ALA A 90 8.63 -0.88 1.59
CA ALA A 90 9.83 -1.70 1.68
C ALA A 90 9.65 -3.06 0.98
N VAL A 91 8.52 -3.73 1.23
CA VAL A 91 8.21 -5.03 0.60
C VAL A 91 8.00 -4.89 -0.89
N ASN A 92 7.24 -3.89 -1.36
CA ASN A 92 7.01 -3.67 -2.79
C ASN A 92 8.31 -3.35 -3.54
N ALA A 93 9.23 -2.63 -2.92
CA ALA A 93 10.58 -2.42 -3.45
C ALA A 93 11.34 -3.74 -3.60
N MET A 94 11.38 -4.54 -2.53
CA MET A 94 12.15 -5.79 -2.49
C MET A 94 11.61 -6.84 -3.47
N ILE A 95 10.30 -6.93 -3.64
CA ILE A 95 9.69 -7.85 -4.62
C ILE A 95 9.60 -7.25 -6.02
N ALA A 96 10.16 -6.05 -6.24
CA ALA A 96 10.11 -5.34 -7.51
C ALA A 96 8.70 -5.21 -8.10
N ASN A 97 7.71 -4.90 -7.26
CA ASN A 97 6.35 -4.62 -7.73
C ASN A 97 6.30 -3.24 -8.40
N THR A 98 6.62 -3.18 -9.68
CA THR A 98 6.64 -1.93 -10.46
C THR A 98 5.26 -1.37 -10.77
N ASP A 99 4.20 -2.09 -10.43
CA ASP A 99 2.82 -1.63 -10.57
C ASP A 99 2.24 -1.10 -9.26
N SER A 100 2.94 -1.25 -8.13
CA SER A 100 2.44 -0.90 -6.78
C SER A 100 2.01 0.58 -6.61
N PRO A 101 1.30 0.93 -5.50
CA PRO A 101 1.07 2.29 -5.01
C PRO A 101 2.18 3.29 -5.26
N ILE A 102 3.43 2.83 -5.11
CA ILE A 102 4.60 3.71 -5.11
C ILE A 102 5.05 4.05 -6.52
N PHE A 103 4.77 3.21 -7.53
CA PHE A 103 5.37 3.40 -8.86
C PHE A 103 4.36 3.74 -9.96
N LYS A 104 3.25 2.99 -10.04
CA LYS A 104 2.17 3.24 -11.00
C LYS A 104 0.81 3.39 -10.35
N ASN A 105 0.79 3.33 -9.02
CA ASN A 105 -0.42 3.38 -8.22
C ASN A 105 -1.48 2.39 -8.67
N ASN A 106 -1.07 1.13 -8.70
CA ASN A 106 -1.89 0.03 -9.08
C ASN A 106 -1.72 -1.16 -8.13
N ASN A 107 -2.62 -2.13 -8.23
CA ASN A 107 -2.52 -3.42 -7.54
C ASN A 107 -2.58 -3.33 -6.00
N PHE A 108 -3.58 -2.62 -5.50
CA PHE A 108 -3.80 -2.48 -4.05
C PHE A 108 -5.24 -2.08 -3.70
N TYR A 109 -5.54 -2.12 -2.41
CA TYR A 109 -6.70 -1.47 -1.83
C TYR A 109 -6.29 -0.41 -0.82
N ILE A 110 -7.12 0.61 -0.65
CA ILE A 110 -7.08 1.56 0.46
C ILE A 110 -8.30 1.32 1.32
N TYR A 111 -8.12 1.32 2.64
CA TYR A 111 -9.22 1.31 3.58
C TYR A 111 -9.14 2.50 4.53
N ASP A 112 -10.17 3.33 4.47
CA ASP A 112 -10.34 4.54 5.28
C ASP A 112 -11.40 4.36 6.35
N TRP A 113 -11.01 4.56 7.61
CA TRP A 113 -11.85 4.32 8.77
C TRP A 113 -11.26 4.98 10.01
N SER A 114 -11.97 4.88 11.13
CA SER A 114 -11.60 5.52 12.40
C SER A 114 -10.26 5.04 12.98
N GLY A 115 -9.77 3.88 12.54
CA GLY A 115 -8.50 3.29 12.99
C GLY A 115 -7.25 3.75 12.23
N ARG A 116 -7.36 4.71 11.29
CA ARG A 116 -6.34 5.21 10.34
C ARG A 116 -6.28 4.43 9.02
N ARG A 117 -5.99 5.14 7.93
CA ARG A 117 -5.84 4.63 6.56
C ARG A 117 -4.84 3.48 6.50
N LEU A 118 -5.19 2.44 5.75
CA LEU A 118 -4.38 1.24 5.50
C LEU A 118 -4.27 0.94 4.00
N TYR A 119 -3.15 0.32 3.60
CA TYR A 119 -2.89 -0.10 2.21
C TYR A 119 -2.75 -1.62 2.11
N LEU A 120 -3.60 -2.29 1.33
CA LEU A 120 -3.60 -3.75 1.22
C LEU A 120 -3.07 -4.19 -0.14
N PRO A 121 -2.08 -5.08 -0.23
CA PRO A 121 -1.54 -5.51 -1.51
C PRO A 121 -2.57 -6.34 -2.28
N TRP A 122 -2.53 -6.24 -3.61
CA TRP A 122 -3.32 -7.06 -4.51
C TRP A 122 -2.46 -7.42 -5.72
N ASP A 123 -2.82 -8.50 -6.44
CA ASP A 123 -2.28 -8.80 -7.78
C ASP A 123 -0.74 -8.71 -7.90
N LEU A 124 -0.06 -9.59 -7.17
CA LEU A 124 1.41 -9.64 -7.07
C LEU A 124 2.04 -10.76 -7.91
N ASP A 125 1.34 -11.25 -8.93
CA ASP A 125 1.78 -12.34 -9.80
C ASP A 125 2.92 -11.95 -10.76
N THR A 126 3.07 -10.65 -11.04
CA THR A 126 4.13 -10.08 -11.89
C THR A 126 5.35 -9.56 -11.11
N CYS A 127 5.46 -9.91 -9.83
CA CYS A 127 6.57 -9.54 -8.95
C CYS A 127 7.77 -10.51 -9.07
N LEU A 128 8.85 -10.21 -8.34
CA LEU A 128 10.10 -11.00 -8.27
C LEU A 128 10.78 -11.18 -9.64
N THR A 129 10.52 -10.29 -10.58
CA THR A 129 11.08 -10.32 -11.94
C THR A 129 12.50 -9.76 -12.02
N GLN A 130 12.95 -9.03 -11.00
CA GLN A 130 14.26 -8.37 -10.95
C GLN A 130 14.71 -8.17 -9.49
N ALA A 131 16.03 -8.12 -9.27
CA ALA A 131 16.63 -8.06 -7.93
C ALA A 131 17.09 -6.65 -7.51
N THR A 132 16.87 -5.62 -8.33
CA THR A 132 17.52 -4.30 -8.17
C THR A 132 16.54 -3.13 -8.15
N TYR A 133 15.30 -3.36 -7.70
CA TYR A 133 14.33 -2.28 -7.57
C TYR A 133 14.50 -1.55 -6.23
N SER A 134 14.43 -0.22 -6.26
CA SER A 134 14.66 0.63 -5.09
C SER A 134 13.65 1.77 -5.09
N VAL A 135 13.07 2.07 -3.94
CA VAL A 135 12.16 3.23 -3.76
C VAL A 135 12.89 4.57 -3.88
N PHE A 136 14.20 4.59 -3.71
CA PHE A 136 15.01 5.81 -3.83
C PHE A 136 15.35 6.14 -5.28
N THR A 137 15.40 5.12 -6.15
CA THR A 137 15.81 5.26 -7.55
C THR A 137 14.73 4.85 -8.54
N GLY A 138 13.60 4.35 -8.04
CA GLY A 138 12.45 3.84 -8.78
C GLY A 138 11.71 4.95 -9.48
N ARG A 139 12.36 5.58 -10.45
CA ARG A 139 11.69 6.46 -11.40
C ARG A 139 10.76 5.59 -12.22
N GLY A 140 9.46 5.66 -11.94
CA GLY A 140 8.46 5.36 -12.97
C GLY A 140 8.82 6.13 -14.24
N THR A 141 8.53 5.55 -15.40
CA THR A 141 8.61 6.26 -16.69
C THR A 141 7.64 7.44 -16.63
N GLY A 142 8.11 8.61 -16.17
CA GLY A 142 7.27 9.76 -15.83
C GLY A 142 7.96 10.84 -15.00
N GLY A 143 9.04 10.53 -14.27
CA GLY A 143 10.03 11.53 -13.85
C GLY A 143 9.69 12.44 -12.66
N GLU A 144 8.59 12.22 -11.94
CA GLU A 144 8.30 12.94 -10.69
C GLU A 144 8.79 12.13 -9.48
N ILE A 145 9.32 12.81 -8.47
CA ILE A 145 9.76 12.19 -7.21
C ILE A 145 8.49 11.68 -6.52
N ASP A 146 8.43 10.38 -6.18
CA ASP A 146 7.25 9.76 -5.56
C ASP A 146 6.79 10.53 -4.32
N ASP A 147 5.49 10.84 -4.26
CA ASP A 147 4.81 11.40 -3.07
C ASP A 147 5.15 10.59 -1.82
N TYR A 148 5.36 9.28 -1.98
CA TYR A 148 5.82 8.41 -0.91
C TYR A 148 7.13 8.88 -0.26
N VAL A 149 8.17 9.14 -1.07
CA VAL A 149 9.47 9.58 -0.57
C VAL A 149 9.36 11.03 -0.07
N ASN A 150 8.71 11.91 -0.85
CA ASN A 150 8.59 13.32 -0.50
C ASN A 150 7.86 13.56 0.82
N VAL A 151 6.77 12.81 1.06
CA VAL A 151 5.95 12.98 2.24
C VAL A 151 6.53 12.23 3.44
N LEU A 152 7.01 10.99 3.25
CA LEU A 152 7.41 10.17 4.40
C LEU A 152 8.85 10.36 4.83
N PHE A 153 9.81 10.43 3.91
CA PHE A 153 11.22 10.27 4.29
C PHE A 153 11.77 11.50 5.01
N SER A 154 11.15 12.66 4.85
CA SER A 154 11.44 13.85 5.65
C SER A 154 11.27 13.64 7.17
N ASN A 155 10.46 12.66 7.59
CA ASN A 155 10.16 12.41 9.01
C ASN A 155 10.44 10.97 9.46
N TRP A 156 10.41 9.99 8.55
CA TRP A 156 10.43 8.57 8.90
C TRP A 156 11.42 7.70 8.11
N GLU A 157 12.41 8.28 7.43
CA GLU A 157 13.46 7.51 6.72
C GLU A 157 14.18 6.51 7.64
N GLY A 158 14.57 6.92 8.85
CA GLY A 158 15.19 6.00 9.80
C GLY A 158 14.28 4.85 10.24
N THR A 159 12.96 5.04 10.25
CA THR A 159 12.00 3.95 10.52
C THR A 159 11.91 3.00 9.33
N TYR A 160 11.94 3.53 8.12
CA TYR A 160 12.00 2.74 6.89
C TYR A 160 13.25 1.84 6.84
N ASP A 161 14.42 2.40 7.16
CA ASP A 161 15.69 1.67 7.18
C ASP A 161 15.68 0.53 8.21
N GLN A 162 15.11 0.79 9.39
CA GLN A 162 14.95 -0.25 10.41
C GLN A 162 14.02 -1.37 9.93
N ILE A 163 12.90 -1.02 9.28
CA ILE A 163 11.96 -2.01 8.73
C ILE A 163 12.64 -2.89 7.68
N ILE A 164 13.44 -2.32 6.77
CA ILE A 164 14.21 -3.12 5.81
C ILE A 164 15.17 -4.06 6.53
N THR A 165 15.91 -3.54 7.50
CA THR A 165 16.89 -4.31 8.28
C THR A 165 16.23 -5.51 8.95
N ASP A 166 15.08 -5.30 9.59
CA ASP A 166 14.33 -6.34 10.28
C ASP A 166 13.75 -7.37 9.31
N LEU A 167 13.22 -6.92 8.17
CA LEU A 167 12.72 -7.82 7.13
C LEU A 167 13.83 -8.73 6.58
N LEU A 168 15.00 -8.18 6.26
CA LEU A 168 16.14 -8.94 5.74
C LEU A 168 16.74 -9.90 6.79
N ALA A 169 16.64 -9.55 8.07
CA ALA A 169 17.10 -10.40 9.17
C ALA A 169 16.16 -11.59 9.48
N ASP A 170 14.87 -11.48 9.14
CA ASP A 170 13.85 -12.50 9.44
C ASP A 170 13.11 -12.95 8.16
N LYS A 171 11.99 -12.30 7.83
CA LYS A 171 11.00 -12.83 6.87
C LYS A 171 11.48 -12.88 5.43
N LEU A 172 12.37 -11.96 5.06
CA LEU A 172 12.96 -11.85 3.73
C LEU A 172 14.43 -12.27 3.71
N SER A 173 14.90 -12.99 4.75
CA SER A 173 16.18 -13.68 4.69
C SER A 173 16.14 -14.79 3.64
N VAL A 174 17.28 -15.10 3.02
CA VAL A 174 17.39 -16.18 2.01
C VAL A 174 16.85 -17.52 2.55
N ALA A 175 17.17 -17.83 3.81
CA ALA A 175 16.72 -19.06 4.44
C ALA A 175 15.18 -19.10 4.57
N SER A 176 14.56 -18.01 5.03
CA SER A 176 13.11 -17.92 5.16
C SER A 176 12.39 -18.00 3.81
N VAL A 177 12.91 -17.31 2.79
CA VAL A 177 12.34 -17.34 1.43
C VAL A 177 12.43 -18.74 0.83
N HIS A 178 13.58 -19.40 0.92
CA HIS A 178 13.72 -20.78 0.44
C HIS A 178 12.79 -21.75 1.18
N ALA A 179 12.69 -21.64 2.51
CA ALA A 179 11.80 -22.48 3.29
C ALA A 179 10.33 -22.32 2.87
N GLU A 180 9.90 -21.10 2.55
CA GLU A 180 8.53 -20.84 2.07
C GLU A 180 8.30 -21.37 0.65
N LEU A 181 9.28 -21.20 -0.25
CA LEU A 181 9.22 -21.79 -1.60
C LEU A 181 9.11 -23.31 -1.55
N ASP A 182 9.93 -23.97 -0.72
CA ASP A 182 9.89 -25.42 -0.52
C ASP A 182 8.53 -25.86 0.03
N ARG A 183 7.99 -25.13 1.02
CA ARG A 183 6.67 -25.39 1.60
C ARG A 183 5.57 -25.30 0.54
N VAL A 184 5.56 -24.24 -0.28
CA VAL A 184 4.54 -24.05 -1.32
C VAL A 184 4.65 -25.13 -2.40
N VAL A 185 5.86 -25.46 -2.87
CA VAL A 185 6.08 -26.51 -3.87
C VAL A 185 5.64 -27.89 -3.36
N SER A 186 5.78 -28.17 -2.06
CA SER A 186 5.40 -29.47 -1.48
C SER A 186 3.89 -29.75 -1.49
N VAL A 187 3.05 -28.72 -1.66
CA VAL A 187 1.58 -28.81 -1.64
C VAL A 187 0.92 -28.35 -2.96
N ALA A 188 1.72 -27.96 -3.95
CA ALA A 188 1.27 -27.53 -5.28
C ALA A 188 1.04 -28.72 -6.21
#